data_AF-A0A4Q7EAT8-F1
#
_entry.id   AF-A0A4Q7EAT8-F1
#
_cell.length_a   1.000
_cell.length_b   1.000
_cell.length_c   1.000
_cell.angle_alpha   90.00
_cell.angle_beta   90.00
_cell.angle_gamma   90.00
#
_symmetry.space_group_name_H-M   'P 1'
#
loop_
_entity.id
_entity.type
_entity.pdbx_description
1 polymer ?
#
loop_
_entity_poly.entity_id
_entity_poly.type
_entity_poly.pdbx_seq_one_letter_code
_entity_poly.pdbx_strand_id
1 'polypeptide(L)'
;MSKLLVVVGLSIAGLSAIASSAIAADEQTTARRMAELPLPALSAPLPPAPERPGQSLTQIFPPENFADVSPNHWAYTAVSTLAEDYGCLAGYPDGTFRGDEFVTRYEFAVALEACLDAVFQLIDPQQQIDTERLLNQLEVLHRELGTLADDVGELESPLETE
;
A
#
# COMPACT_ATOMS: atom_id res chain seq x y z
N MET A 1 22.48 30.94 7.46
CA MET A 1 23.74 30.18 7.58
C MET A 1 23.61 28.95 6.70
N SER A 2 24.54 28.69 5.78
CA SER A 2 24.37 27.70 4.69
C SER A 2 25.45 26.61 4.68
N LYS A 3 25.04 25.38 4.38
CA LYS A 3 25.81 24.18 3.97
C LYS A 3 24.83 23.29 3.16
N LEU A 4 25.08 22.72 1.98
CA LEU A 4 26.27 22.58 1.11
C LEU A 4 27.42 21.73 1.71
N LEU A 5 27.97 20.72 1.02
CA LEU A 5 27.65 20.05 -0.27
C LEU A 5 28.48 18.72 -0.33
N VAL A 6 28.36 17.91 -1.41
CA VAL A 6 29.45 17.07 -2.01
C VAL A 6 29.82 15.75 -1.27
N VAL A 7 30.11 14.59 -1.90
CA VAL A 7 30.00 14.09 -3.30
C VAL A 7 30.15 12.54 -3.30
N VAL A 8 29.33 11.79 -4.07
CA VAL A 8 29.67 10.95 -5.26
C VAL A 8 30.92 10.06 -5.18
N GLY A 9 30.81 8.77 -5.57
CA GLY A 9 31.96 7.86 -5.69
C GLY A 9 31.65 6.45 -6.22
N LEU A 10 31.21 6.32 -7.47
CA LEU A 10 31.05 5.03 -8.18
C LEU A 10 32.36 4.70 -8.94
N SER A 11 32.97 3.51 -8.79
CA SER A 11 33.65 2.77 -9.90
C SER A 11 34.51 1.53 -9.54
N ILE A 12 34.23 0.42 -10.25
CA ILE A 12 35.13 -0.40 -11.12
C ILE A 12 36.37 -1.13 -10.54
N ALA A 13 36.37 -2.47 -10.73
CA ALA A 13 37.48 -3.44 -10.88
C ALA A 13 38.57 -3.55 -9.77
N GLY A 14 39.25 -4.67 -9.56
CA GLY A 14 39.21 -5.99 -10.23
C GLY A 14 40.62 -6.61 -10.29
N LEU A 15 40.74 -7.93 -10.10
CA LEU A 15 41.99 -8.74 -10.09
C LEU A 15 43.04 -8.31 -9.03
N SER A 16 43.67 -9.19 -8.25
CA SER A 16 44.22 -10.48 -8.63
C SER A 16 44.46 -11.35 -7.38
N ALA A 17 44.52 -12.68 -7.57
CA ALA A 17 44.84 -13.61 -6.50
C ALA A 17 46.36 -13.80 -6.36
N ILE A 18 46.85 -13.90 -5.12
CA ILE A 18 48.00 -14.77 -4.80
C ILE A 18 47.80 -15.36 -3.41
N ALA A 19 47.80 -16.69 -3.33
CA ALA A 19 47.87 -17.39 -2.05
C ALA A 19 49.32 -17.48 -1.59
N SER A 20 49.56 -17.22 -0.29
CA SER A 20 50.75 -17.69 0.43
C SER A 20 50.38 -17.98 1.88
N SER A 21 50.98 -19.03 2.41
CA SER A 21 50.47 -19.78 3.56
C SER A 21 51.09 -19.38 4.90
N ALA A 22 50.32 -19.68 5.95
CA ALA A 22 50.73 -19.88 7.35
C ALA A 22 51.32 -18.68 8.11
N ILE A 23 50.58 -18.25 9.14
CA ILE A 23 50.93 -18.49 10.55
C ILE A 23 49.62 -18.54 11.34
N ALA A 24 49.40 -19.60 12.12
CA ALA A 24 48.27 -19.69 13.03
C ALA A 24 48.69 -19.13 14.40
N ALA A 25 47.96 -18.14 14.92
CA ALA A 25 48.19 -17.54 16.23
C ALA A 25 46.87 -17.12 16.89
N ASP A 26 46.21 -18.13 17.47
CA ASP A 26 45.25 -18.07 18.59
C ASP A 26 44.38 -16.80 18.76
N GLU A 27 43.18 -16.82 18.16
CA GLU A 27 42.13 -15.79 18.32
C GLU A 27 41.32 -15.97 19.62
N GLN A 28 41.73 -16.89 20.50
CA GLN A 28 40.84 -17.57 21.44
C GLN A 28 40.81 -16.96 22.86
N THR A 29 41.63 -15.94 23.13
CA THR A 29 41.77 -15.33 24.47
C THR A 29 40.81 -14.16 24.73
N THR A 30 40.33 -13.43 23.72
CA THR A 30 39.51 -12.21 23.91
C THR A 30 37.99 -12.50 24.01
N ALA A 31 37.51 -13.61 23.45
CA ALA A 31 36.08 -13.93 23.40
C ALA A 31 35.48 -14.43 24.74
N ARG A 32 36.30 -14.77 25.74
CA ARG A 32 35.88 -15.49 26.95
C ARG A 32 35.37 -14.61 28.10
N ARG A 33 34.77 -13.44 27.82
CA ARG A 33 34.36 -12.47 28.87
C ARG A 33 32.96 -11.87 28.75
N MET A 34 32.09 -12.38 27.87
CA MET A 34 30.72 -11.86 27.67
C MET A 34 29.62 -12.94 27.52
N ALA A 35 29.86 -14.16 28.00
CA ALA A 35 28.91 -15.28 27.86
C ALA A 35 28.57 -15.91 29.22
N GLU A 36 27.85 -15.16 30.09
CA GLU A 36 27.10 -15.72 31.22
C GLU A 36 26.05 -14.70 31.73
N LEU A 37 25.07 -14.35 30.89
CA LEU A 37 23.81 -13.76 31.37
C LEU A 37 22.79 -14.90 31.47
N PRO A 38 22.34 -15.29 32.69
CA PRO A 38 21.44 -16.42 32.84
C PRO A 38 20.05 -16.04 32.29
N LEU A 39 19.68 -16.64 31.16
CA LEU A 39 18.32 -16.55 30.62
C LEU A 39 17.38 -17.32 31.56
N PRO A 40 16.36 -16.68 32.18
CA PRO A 40 15.33 -17.42 32.90
C PRO A 40 14.57 -18.29 31.90
N ALA A 41 14.38 -19.58 32.23
CA ALA A 41 13.74 -20.52 31.33
C ALA A 41 12.29 -20.12 31.01
N LEU A 42 11.99 -19.86 29.73
CA LEU A 42 10.61 -19.77 29.23
C LEU A 42 9.96 -21.16 29.27
N SER A 43 9.49 -21.56 30.45
CA SER A 43 8.75 -22.80 30.68
C SER A 43 7.46 -22.58 31.49
N ALA A 44 7.00 -21.33 31.57
CA ALA A 44 5.62 -21.04 31.96
C ALA A 44 4.69 -21.38 30.78
N PRO A 45 3.57 -22.11 31.00
CA PRO A 45 2.55 -22.29 29.98
C PRO A 45 2.03 -20.91 29.55
N LEU A 46 1.90 -20.70 28.23
CA LEU A 46 1.23 -19.52 27.70
C LEU A 46 -0.21 -19.50 28.28
N PRO A 47 -0.67 -18.41 28.92
CA PRO A 47 -2.06 -18.32 29.34
C PRO A 47 -2.96 -18.46 28.11
N PRO A 48 -4.11 -19.13 28.21
CA PRO A 48 -5.04 -19.19 27.09
C PRO A 48 -5.38 -17.76 26.66
N ALA A 49 -5.28 -17.49 25.36
CA ALA A 49 -5.68 -16.21 24.82
C ALA A 49 -7.14 -15.93 25.22
N PRO A 50 -7.51 -14.69 25.56
CA PRO A 50 -8.90 -14.38 25.89
C PRO A 50 -9.77 -14.73 24.69
N GLU A 51 -10.63 -15.74 24.85
CA GLU A 51 -11.62 -16.10 23.84
C GLU A 51 -12.49 -14.86 23.60
N ARG A 52 -12.37 -14.28 22.40
CA ARG A 52 -13.08 -13.05 22.03
C ARG A 52 -14.57 -13.37 22.02
N PRO A 53 -15.39 -12.86 22.97
CA PRO A 53 -16.82 -13.12 22.96
C PRO A 53 -17.40 -12.54 21.68
N GLY A 54 -18.31 -13.27 21.03
CA GLY A 54 -18.75 -12.97 19.66
C GLY A 54 -19.18 -11.52 19.47
N GLN A 55 -18.32 -10.73 18.81
CA GLN A 55 -18.64 -9.37 18.42
C GLN A 55 -19.46 -9.37 17.12
N SER A 56 -20.76 -9.59 17.29
CA SER A 56 -21.76 -9.07 16.36
C SER A 56 -21.68 -7.54 16.38
N LEU A 57 -20.80 -6.97 15.56
CA LEU A 57 -20.76 -5.54 15.25
C LEU A 57 -21.24 -5.31 13.81
N THR A 58 -22.45 -5.79 13.52
CA THR A 58 -23.30 -5.12 12.52
C THR A 58 -23.74 -3.80 13.12
N GLN A 59 -22.83 -2.83 13.18
CA GLN A 59 -23.14 -1.48 13.59
C GLN A 59 -22.71 -0.53 12.49
N ILE A 60 -23.67 -0.24 11.63
CA ILE A 60 -23.59 0.73 10.54
C ILE A 60 -23.67 2.11 11.20
N PHE A 61 -22.55 2.57 11.75
CA PHE A 61 -22.33 3.96 12.07
C PHE A 61 -21.54 4.59 10.94
N PRO A 62 -22.12 5.54 10.18
CA PRO A 62 -21.32 6.51 9.44
C PRO A 62 -20.39 7.21 10.45
N PRO A 63 -19.06 7.24 10.24
CA PRO A 63 -18.13 7.93 11.12
C PRO A 63 -18.17 9.44 10.83
N GLU A 64 -19.34 10.06 11.01
CA GLU A 64 -19.64 11.45 10.64
C GLU A 64 -19.04 12.49 11.61
N ASN A 65 -18.26 12.07 12.62
CA ASN A 65 -17.16 12.80 13.29
C ASN A 65 -16.65 12.01 14.51
N PHE A 66 -15.39 12.19 14.90
CA PHE A 66 -14.84 11.56 16.11
C PHE A 66 -15.27 12.31 17.38
N ALA A 67 -15.68 11.58 18.42
CA ALA A 67 -16.30 12.14 19.62
C ALA A 67 -15.36 13.04 20.47
N ASP A 68 -14.05 12.88 20.31
CA ASP A 68 -12.99 13.61 21.01
C ASP A 68 -12.39 14.78 20.19
N VAL A 69 -12.74 14.91 18.91
CA VAL A 69 -12.17 15.95 18.03
C VAL A 69 -13.14 17.11 17.88
N SER A 70 -12.97 18.13 18.71
CA SER A 70 -13.81 19.34 18.70
C SER A 70 -13.71 20.14 17.38
N PRO A 71 -14.81 20.71 16.84
CA PRO A 71 -14.79 21.58 15.65
C PRO A 71 -13.86 22.80 15.73
N ASN A 72 -13.47 23.22 16.94
CA ASN A 72 -12.52 24.33 17.16
C ASN A 72 -11.08 23.83 17.40
N HIS A 73 -10.81 22.53 17.22
CA HIS A 73 -9.47 21.96 17.35
C HIS A 73 -8.66 22.16 16.05
N TRP A 74 -7.37 22.46 16.17
CA TRP A 74 -6.50 22.74 15.01
C TRP A 74 -6.42 21.56 14.02
N ALA A 75 -6.57 20.32 14.52
CA ALA A 75 -6.52 19.12 13.70
C ALA A 75 -7.88 18.75 13.08
N TYR A 76 -8.98 19.40 13.48
CA TYR A 76 -10.35 18.99 13.11
C TYR A 76 -10.50 18.81 11.60
N THR A 77 -10.19 19.84 10.81
CA THR A 77 -10.30 19.79 9.34
C THR A 77 -9.44 18.71 8.70
N ALA A 78 -8.22 18.47 9.22
CA ALA A 78 -7.34 17.44 8.67
C ALA A 78 -7.87 16.03 8.97
N VAL A 79 -8.36 15.83 10.20
CA VAL A 79 -8.90 14.55 10.66
C VAL A 79 -10.26 14.24 10.01
N SER A 80 -11.16 15.22 9.91
CA SER A 80 -12.46 15.06 9.25
C SER A 80 -12.28 14.74 7.77
N THR A 81 -11.44 15.50 7.04
CA THR A 81 -11.21 15.23 5.60
C THR A 81 -10.56 13.86 5.35
N LEU A 82 -9.62 13.41 6.19
CA LEU A 82 -9.02 12.08 6.03
C LEU A 82 -9.99 10.92 6.33
N ALA A 83 -11.00 11.14 7.18
CA ALA A 83 -12.02 10.15 7.52
C ALA A 83 -13.23 10.19 6.57
N GLU A 84 -13.72 11.37 6.22
CA GLU A 84 -14.94 11.61 5.44
C GLU A 84 -14.66 11.63 3.92
N ASP A 85 -13.72 12.46 3.46
CA ASP A 85 -13.45 12.64 2.02
C ASP A 85 -12.58 11.52 1.45
N TYR A 86 -11.57 11.08 2.20
CA TYR A 86 -10.58 10.09 1.75
C TYR A 86 -10.82 8.67 2.29
N GLY A 87 -11.66 8.50 3.31
CA GLY A 87 -12.00 7.18 3.88
C GLY A 87 -10.83 6.38 4.45
N CYS A 88 -9.66 6.98 4.63
CA CYS A 88 -8.42 6.28 4.95
C CYS A 88 -8.04 6.32 6.44
N LEU A 89 -8.72 7.17 7.21
CA LEU A 89 -8.52 7.31 8.65
C LEU A 89 -9.64 6.62 9.43
N ALA A 90 -9.31 5.49 10.07
CA ALA A 90 -10.22 4.79 10.99
C ALA A 90 -9.92 5.18 12.44
N GLY A 91 -10.98 5.45 13.21
CA GLY A 91 -10.91 5.63 14.66
C GLY A 91 -10.96 4.32 15.43
N TYR A 92 -10.94 4.43 16.76
CA TYR A 92 -11.11 3.32 17.67
C TYR A 92 -12.57 2.84 17.73
N PRO A 93 -12.85 1.58 18.16
CA PRO A 93 -14.20 1.03 18.24
C PRO A 93 -15.19 1.77 19.18
N ASP A 94 -14.70 2.72 19.98
CA ASP A 94 -15.48 3.60 20.84
C ASP A 94 -15.86 4.94 20.17
N GLY A 95 -15.49 5.15 18.90
CA GLY A 95 -15.76 6.37 18.14
C GLY A 95 -14.77 7.52 18.40
N THR A 96 -13.61 7.24 19.01
CA THR A 96 -12.56 8.24 19.27
C THR A 96 -11.41 8.18 18.26
N PHE A 97 -10.71 9.30 18.08
CA PHE A 97 -9.46 9.41 17.31
C PHE A 97 -8.21 9.23 18.21
N ARG A 98 -8.29 9.70 19.45
CA ARG A 98 -7.24 9.70 20.47
C ARG A 98 -5.98 10.47 20.06
N GLY A 99 -6.18 11.67 19.49
CA GLY A 99 -5.08 12.50 18.96
C GLY A 99 -4.03 12.98 19.98
N ASP A 100 -4.37 12.98 21.28
CA ASP A 100 -3.45 13.34 22.38
C ASP A 100 -2.70 12.13 22.97
N GLU A 101 -3.03 10.90 22.57
CA GLU A 101 -2.40 9.67 23.06
C GLU A 101 -1.17 9.26 22.25
N PHE A 102 -0.28 8.46 22.85
CA PHE A 102 0.91 7.96 22.15
C PHE A 102 0.55 6.81 21.20
N VAL A 103 0.64 7.06 19.89
CA VAL A 103 0.53 6.01 18.86
C VAL A 103 1.77 5.10 18.85
N THR A 104 1.57 3.78 18.73
CA THR A 104 2.69 2.86 18.53
C THR A 104 3.21 2.92 17.09
N ARG A 105 4.45 2.48 16.89
CA ARG A 105 5.06 2.35 15.55
C ARG A 105 4.28 1.40 14.62
N TYR A 106 3.50 0.48 15.18
CA TYR A 106 2.70 -0.48 14.41
C TYR A 106 1.38 0.14 13.94
N GLU A 107 0.66 0.82 14.84
CA GLU A 107 -0.58 1.53 14.49
C GLU A 107 -0.32 2.63 13.46
N PHE A 108 0.75 3.41 13.63
CA PHE A 108 1.14 4.42 12.64
C PHE A 108 1.46 3.81 11.27
N ALA A 109 2.10 2.65 11.21
CA ALA A 109 2.43 1.99 9.95
C ALA A 109 1.17 1.51 9.20
N VAL A 110 0.17 0.99 9.92
CA VAL A 110 -1.11 0.58 9.34
C VAL A 110 -1.92 1.79 8.86
N ALA A 111 -2.02 2.85 9.67
CA ALA A 111 -2.72 4.08 9.27
C ALA A 111 -2.06 4.76 8.05
N LEU A 112 -0.72 4.76 7.98
CA LEU A 112 0.01 5.29 6.84
C LEU A 112 -0.21 4.45 5.57
N GLU A 113 -0.23 3.13 5.69
CA GLU A 113 -0.46 2.24 4.54
C GLU A 113 -1.88 2.40 3.98
N ALA A 114 -2.90 2.45 4.83
CA ALA A 114 -4.28 2.71 4.42
C ALA A 114 -4.45 4.06 3.68
N CYS A 115 -3.82 5.14 4.16
CA CYS A 115 -3.87 6.43 3.48
C CYS A 115 -2.99 6.51 2.22
N LEU A 116 -1.92 5.74 2.11
CA LEU A 116 -1.18 5.63 0.87
C LEU A 116 -1.97 4.85 -0.20
N ASP A 117 -2.66 3.77 0.18
CA ASP A 117 -3.52 3.03 -0.73
C ASP A 117 -4.68 3.89 -1.27
N ALA A 118 -5.37 4.63 -0.40
CA ALA A 118 -6.41 5.59 -0.82
C ALA A 118 -5.87 6.65 -1.79
N VAL A 119 -4.64 7.15 -1.58
CA VAL A 119 -3.97 8.07 -2.51
C VAL A 119 -3.65 7.39 -3.85
N PHE A 120 -3.22 6.13 -3.86
CA PHE A 120 -2.99 5.40 -5.11
C PHE A 120 -4.29 5.11 -5.87
N GLN A 121 -5.39 4.77 -5.19
CA GLN A 121 -6.71 4.60 -5.82
C GLN A 121 -7.22 5.89 -6.50
N LEU A 122 -6.88 7.06 -5.96
CA LEU A 122 -7.22 8.36 -6.56
C LEU A 122 -6.26 8.79 -7.68
N ILE A 123 -5.02 8.30 -7.66
CA ILE A 123 -3.96 8.65 -8.62
C ILE A 123 -3.88 7.66 -9.79
N ASP A 124 -4.47 6.46 -9.70
CA ASP A 124 -4.47 5.49 -10.80
C ASP A 124 -5.53 5.85 -11.88
N PRO A 125 -5.12 6.38 -13.06
CA PRO A 125 -6.06 6.66 -14.14
C PRO A 125 -6.50 5.38 -14.87
N GLN A 126 -6.06 4.19 -14.44
CA GLN A 126 -6.55 2.91 -14.94
C GLN A 126 -7.81 2.47 -14.18
N GLN A 127 -8.88 3.28 -14.35
CA GLN A 127 -10.17 2.66 -14.61
C GLN A 127 -9.97 1.76 -15.82
N GLN A 128 -9.83 0.46 -15.55
CA GLN A 128 -9.34 -0.54 -16.49
C GLN A 128 -10.05 -0.39 -17.83
N ILE A 129 -9.31 0.07 -18.84
CA ILE A 129 -9.80 0.03 -20.21
C ILE A 129 -9.79 -1.45 -20.59
N ASP A 130 -10.90 -2.12 -20.33
CA ASP A 130 -11.14 -3.52 -20.66
C ASP A 130 -10.88 -3.68 -22.16
N THR A 131 -9.66 -4.08 -22.49
CA THR A 131 -9.20 -4.08 -23.89
C THR A 131 -9.99 -5.14 -24.65
N GLU A 132 -10.32 -6.25 -23.98
CA GLU A 132 -11.32 -7.23 -24.40
C GLU A 132 -12.67 -6.61 -24.77
N ARG A 133 -13.20 -5.67 -23.99
CA ARG A 133 -14.46 -4.97 -24.30
C ARG A 133 -14.33 -4.13 -25.57
N LEU A 134 -13.23 -3.38 -25.72
CA LEU A 134 -12.97 -2.59 -26.93
C LEU A 134 -12.79 -3.48 -28.17
N LEU A 135 -12.07 -4.60 -28.05
CA LEU A 135 -11.88 -5.55 -29.14
C LEU A 135 -13.21 -6.17 -29.60
N ASN A 136 -14.06 -6.57 -28.65
CA ASN A 136 -15.43 -7.03 -28.96
C ASN A 136 -16.28 -5.94 -29.62
N GLN A 137 -16.16 -4.66 -29.21
CA GLN A 137 -16.87 -3.56 -29.86
C GLN A 137 -16.37 -3.28 -31.30
N LEU A 138 -15.07 -3.41 -31.56
CA LEU A 138 -14.51 -3.27 -32.91
C LEU A 138 -14.99 -4.37 -33.86
N GLU A 139 -15.12 -5.62 -33.38
CA GLU A 139 -15.65 -6.73 -34.19
C GLU A 139 -17.13 -6.49 -34.59
N VAL A 140 -17.95 -5.99 -33.65
CA VAL A 140 -19.35 -5.64 -33.92
C VAL A 140 -19.45 -4.51 -34.96
N LEU A 141 -18.65 -3.43 -34.82
CA LEU A 141 -18.62 -2.34 -35.81
C LEU A 141 -18.21 -2.83 -37.20
N HIS A 142 -17.24 -3.75 -37.29
CA HIS A 142 -16.82 -4.29 -38.58
C HIS A 142 -17.94 -5.11 -39.25
N ARG A 143 -18.75 -5.83 -38.47
CA ARG A 143 -19.94 -6.54 -38.94
C ARG A 143 -21.03 -5.58 -39.43
N GLU A 144 -21.32 -4.52 -38.68
CA GLU A 144 -22.33 -3.51 -39.05
C GLU A 144 -21.96 -2.75 -40.33
N LEU A 145 -20.68 -2.39 -40.50
CA LEU A 145 -20.20 -1.76 -41.73
C LEU A 145 -20.22 -2.71 -42.94
N GLY A 146 -19.98 -4.00 -42.73
CA GLY A 146 -20.13 -5.03 -43.76
C GLY A 146 -21.57 -5.11 -44.27
N THR A 147 -22.54 -5.25 -43.37
CA THR A 147 -23.97 -5.28 -43.75
C THR A 147 -24.42 -3.99 -44.42
N LEU A 148 -23.92 -2.83 -43.98
CA LEU A 148 -24.24 -1.54 -44.60
C LEU A 148 -23.64 -1.39 -46.01
N ALA A 149 -22.47 -1.99 -46.26
CA ALA A 149 -21.86 -2.01 -47.59
C ALA A 149 -22.64 -2.90 -48.57
N ASP A 150 -23.13 -4.06 -48.11
CA ASP A 150 -23.99 -4.94 -48.89
C ASP A 150 -25.34 -4.26 -49.21
N ASP A 151 -25.99 -3.65 -48.21
CA ASP A 151 -27.25 -2.89 -48.37
C ASP A 151 -27.10 -1.72 -49.36
N VAL A 152 -25.98 -0.98 -49.30
CA VAL A 152 -25.69 0.11 -50.25
C VAL A 152 -25.43 -0.43 -51.66
N GLY A 153 -24.72 -1.56 -51.80
CA GLY A 153 -24.50 -2.20 -53.10
C GLY A 153 -25.81 -2.64 -53.78
N GLU A 154 -26.77 -3.15 -53.02
CA GLU A 154 -28.09 -3.48 -53.56
C GLU A 154 -28.89 -2.23 -53.97
N LEU A 155 -28.74 -1.11 -53.25
CA LEU A 155 -29.34 0.19 -53.59
C LEU A 155 -28.68 0.92 -54.76
N GLU A 156 -27.39 0.70 -55.03
CA GLU A 156 -26.66 1.28 -56.18
C GLU A 156 -26.87 0.45 -57.46
N SER A 157 -27.10 -0.87 -57.34
CA SER A 157 -27.33 -1.78 -58.46
C SER A 157 -28.39 -1.35 -59.51
N PRO A 158 -29.50 -0.64 -59.18
CA PRO A 158 -30.51 -0.25 -60.16
C PRO A 158 -30.14 1.01 -60.96
N LEU A 159 -29.05 1.70 -60.61
CA LEU A 159 -28.68 3.01 -61.18
C LEU A 159 -27.61 2.93 -62.29
N GLU A 160 -26.99 1.76 -62.51
CA GLU A 160 -25.96 1.57 -63.54
C GLU A 160 -26.48 0.95 -64.85
N THR A 161 -27.80 0.76 -65.01
CA THR A 161 -28.38 -0.01 -66.13
C THR A 161 -29.24 0.77 -67.15
N GLU A 162 -28.95 2.06 -67.40
CA GLU A 162 -29.47 2.82 -68.56
C GLU A 162 -28.38 3.55 -69.37
#